data_AF-A0AAX3QG19-F1
#
_entry.id   AF-A0AAX3QG19-F1
#
_cell.length_a   1.000
_cell.length_b   1.000
_cell.length_c   1.000
_cell.angle_alpha   90.00
_cell.angle_beta   90.00
_cell.angle_gamma   90.00
#
_symmetry.space_group_name_H-M   'P 1'
#
loop_
_entity.id
_entity.type
_entity.pdbx_description
1 polymer ?
#
loop_
_entity_poly.entity_id
_entity_poly.type
_entity_poly.pdbx_seq_one_letter_code
_entity_poly.pdbx_strand_id
1 'polypeptide(L)'
;MKYLSLDTNIYLDMVVSRNKSHTPDAYEQMKKLLDYGEIKLVVPSIVIREVDRHINNEIEKINAHLKLIKKNVDSLYWINNVEEMKLFKQKIPNVKKDIKDIQKLFENNKGKYLLNAKEIFDNLFSHNHVIILEETHEILFRAQVRQLYKKRPFHYNQQEKDSLADAVIIESLIEFTNTNIDSDDHLYFISRNTKDFSADDAEDKLHPEINESIVSANIERQFKYRNFFNKTLRDDFKDEAEHAGFLEELEVIRNSEYAEYLVEQHRDSASLPSLSSDWEVIISEYKEAESFLGELLDYQGSLINQFENLSDEYFDLIDQIQHSNLESTQQLIRNFNDNDIENLEISEDLDENQAAIIELIDSRISIDINGYEATDLWNCEDYFSLNDGALLKFQDFNNKVLKVEISGDLCPEDGGADFIDVIVNDNILNKSIKGVIEVRYGYMNFDEDNCAADGMKEEVHFYLDDVIEAVKNVSHHLEKQIQHERIIIEEIRVKLGL
;
A
#
# COMPACT_ATOMS: atom_id res chain seq x y z
N MET A 1 -24.15 -39.59 12.17
CA MET A 1 -23.38 -38.61 12.95
C MET A 1 -22.31 -38.01 12.04
N LYS A 2 -22.10 -36.69 12.11
CA LYS A 2 -21.05 -36.02 11.34
C LYS A 2 -19.86 -35.66 12.24
N TYR A 3 -18.67 -36.00 11.75
CA TYR A 3 -17.41 -35.67 12.36
C TYR A 3 -16.77 -34.55 11.54
N LEU A 4 -16.14 -33.60 12.22
CA LEU A 4 -15.50 -32.46 11.60
C LEU A 4 -14.04 -32.41 12.03
N SER A 5 -13.13 -32.20 11.09
CA SER A 5 -11.71 -31.97 11.36
C SER A 5 -11.26 -30.74 10.60
N LEU A 6 -10.57 -29.84 11.27
CA LEU A 6 -10.06 -28.61 10.67
C LEU A 6 -8.53 -28.64 10.63
N ASP A 7 -7.98 -28.04 9.59
CA ASP A 7 -6.56 -27.71 9.50
C ASP A 7 -6.19 -26.55 10.45
N THR A 8 -4.92 -26.49 10.87
CA THR A 8 -4.34 -25.50 11.78
C THR A 8 -4.70 -24.06 11.38
N ASN A 9 -4.66 -23.76 10.08
CA ASN A 9 -4.95 -22.42 9.60
C ASN A 9 -6.38 -21.96 9.89
N ILE A 10 -7.36 -22.87 9.87
CA ILE A 10 -8.76 -22.50 10.08
C ILE A 10 -8.99 -22.16 11.56
N TYR A 11 -8.36 -22.88 12.48
CA TYR A 11 -8.36 -22.53 13.90
C TYR A 11 -7.80 -21.13 14.12
N LEU A 12 -6.66 -20.79 13.51
CA LEU A 12 -6.07 -19.45 13.64
C LEU A 12 -7.00 -18.35 13.12
N ASP A 13 -7.73 -18.59 12.02
CA ASP A 13 -8.70 -17.64 11.47
C ASP A 13 -9.89 -17.37 12.40
N MET A 14 -10.20 -18.28 13.34
CA MET A 14 -11.29 -18.09 14.32
C MET A 14 -10.94 -17.08 15.41
N VAL A 15 -9.65 -16.81 15.65
CA VAL A 15 -9.18 -15.96 16.75
C VAL A 15 -8.40 -14.74 16.25
N VAL A 16 -7.84 -14.83 15.04
CA VAL A 16 -7.07 -13.75 14.42
C VAL A 16 -7.71 -13.40 13.08
N SER A 17 -8.24 -12.19 12.96
CA SER A 17 -8.71 -11.63 11.69
C SER A 17 -7.51 -11.31 10.79
N ARG A 18 -7.03 -12.31 10.04
CA ARG A 18 -5.88 -12.17 9.13
C ARG A 18 -6.23 -11.45 7.83
N ASN A 19 -7.50 -11.46 7.42
CA ASN A 19 -8.05 -10.83 6.21
C ASN A 19 -9.41 -10.16 6.51
N LYS A 20 -9.84 -9.19 5.69
CA LYS A 20 -11.14 -8.48 5.84
C LYS A 20 -12.38 -9.42 5.73
N SER A 21 -12.21 -10.66 5.27
CA SER A 21 -13.28 -11.63 5.00
C SER A 21 -13.53 -12.66 6.12
N HIS A 22 -12.96 -12.48 7.32
CA HIS A 22 -13.18 -13.42 8.43
C HIS A 22 -13.87 -12.73 9.59
N THR A 23 -15.08 -13.20 9.91
CA THR A 23 -15.83 -12.71 11.07
C THR A 23 -15.50 -13.55 12.32
N PRO A 24 -15.51 -12.93 13.51
CA PRO A 24 -15.39 -13.62 14.81
C PRO A 24 -16.41 -14.74 15.05
N ASP A 25 -17.43 -14.84 14.20
CA ASP A 25 -18.58 -15.72 14.37
C ASP A 25 -18.26 -17.20 14.13
N ALA A 26 -17.16 -17.52 13.43
CA ALA A 26 -16.79 -18.90 13.12
C ALA A 26 -16.52 -19.76 14.39
N TYR A 27 -15.93 -19.16 15.42
CA TYR A 27 -15.74 -19.82 16.72
C TYR A 27 -17.09 -20.09 17.40
N GLU A 28 -17.97 -19.08 17.46
CA GLU A 28 -19.28 -19.19 18.09
C GLU A 28 -20.17 -20.23 17.38
N GLN A 29 -20.12 -20.28 16.05
CA GLN A 29 -20.81 -21.30 15.26
C GLN A 29 -20.30 -22.72 15.55
N MET A 30 -18.98 -22.91 15.60
CA MET A 30 -18.38 -24.19 16.01
C MET A 30 -18.82 -24.58 17.43
N LYS A 31 -18.78 -23.63 18.37
CA LYS A 31 -19.17 -23.86 19.76
C LYS A 31 -20.65 -24.24 19.87
N LYS A 32 -21.55 -23.55 19.16
CA LYS A 32 -22.98 -23.92 19.09
C LYS A 32 -23.14 -25.36 18.59
N LEU A 33 -22.52 -25.75 17.47
CA LEU A 33 -22.62 -27.14 16.96
C LEU A 33 -22.19 -28.19 17.99
N LEU A 34 -21.14 -27.89 18.76
CA LEU A 34 -20.65 -28.77 19.81
C LEU A 34 -21.56 -28.76 21.04
N ASP A 35 -22.03 -27.61 21.51
CA ASP A 35 -22.89 -27.49 22.70
C ASP A 35 -24.22 -28.26 22.52
N TYR A 36 -24.80 -28.23 21.32
CA TYR A 36 -26.02 -28.98 20.97
C TYR A 36 -25.76 -30.47 20.69
N GLY A 37 -24.49 -30.87 20.53
CA GLY A 37 -24.12 -32.27 20.25
C GLY A 37 -24.48 -32.74 18.84
N GLU A 38 -24.67 -31.81 17.91
CA GLU A 38 -25.00 -32.08 16.51
C GLU A 38 -23.83 -32.75 15.77
N ILE A 39 -22.59 -32.41 16.17
CA ILE A 39 -21.36 -32.93 15.56
C ILE A 39 -20.34 -33.36 16.62
N LYS A 40 -19.32 -34.09 16.17
CA LYS A 40 -18.08 -34.31 16.93
C LYS A 40 -16.89 -33.70 16.21
N LEU A 41 -16.08 -32.93 16.93
CA LEU A 41 -14.85 -32.36 16.39
C LEU A 41 -13.70 -33.34 16.62
N VAL A 42 -12.97 -33.70 15.56
CA VAL A 42 -11.83 -34.62 15.58
C VAL A 42 -10.57 -33.81 15.35
N VAL A 43 -9.62 -33.90 16.28
CA VAL A 43 -8.44 -33.05 16.29
C VAL A 43 -7.18 -33.90 16.48
N PRO A 44 -6.33 -34.04 15.45
CA PRO A 44 -5.00 -34.60 15.63
C PRO A 44 -4.19 -33.77 16.63
N SER A 45 -3.51 -34.42 17.58
CA SER A 45 -2.71 -33.77 18.63
C SER A 45 -1.60 -32.85 18.06
N ILE A 46 -1.08 -33.15 16.86
CA ILE A 46 -0.16 -32.27 16.13
C ILE A 46 -0.78 -30.89 15.84
N VAL A 47 -2.07 -30.81 15.49
CA VAL A 47 -2.78 -29.54 15.21
C VAL A 47 -2.84 -28.68 16.47
N ILE A 48 -3.12 -29.27 17.64
CA ILE A 48 -3.14 -28.56 18.92
C ILE A 48 -1.77 -27.91 19.20
N ARG A 49 -0.69 -28.67 18.99
CA ARG A 49 0.68 -28.16 19.17
C ARG A 49 1.01 -27.05 18.18
N GLU A 50 0.55 -27.16 16.93
CA GLU A 50 0.74 -26.12 15.93
C GLU A 50 -0.03 -24.84 16.27
N VAL A 51 -1.31 -24.95 16.63
CA VAL A 51 -2.13 -23.81 17.05
C VAL A 51 -1.46 -23.08 18.22
N ASP A 52 -1.02 -23.79 19.27
CA ASP A 52 -0.33 -23.16 20.41
C ASP A 52 0.98 -22.46 20.00
N ARG A 53 1.76 -23.08 19.11
CA ARG A 53 2.99 -22.46 18.56
C ARG A 53 2.68 -21.21 17.74
N HIS A 54 1.66 -21.26 16.89
CA HIS A 54 1.35 -20.20 15.93
C HIS A 54 0.65 -18.99 16.57
N ILE A 55 -0.20 -19.16 17.59
CA ILE A 55 -0.84 -18.03 18.30
C ILE A 55 0.22 -17.07 18.86
N ASN A 56 1.28 -17.61 19.49
CA ASN A 56 2.37 -16.79 20.00
C ASN A 56 3.01 -15.95 18.90
N ASN A 57 3.27 -16.57 17.74
CA ASN A 57 3.88 -15.90 16.60
C ASN A 57 2.96 -14.82 15.99
N GLU A 58 1.65 -15.07 15.87
CA GLU A 58 0.70 -14.08 15.35
C GLU A 58 0.60 -12.84 16.25
N ILE A 59 0.57 -13.02 17.58
CA ILE A 59 0.60 -11.90 18.53
C ILE A 59 1.92 -11.11 18.43
N GLU A 60 3.05 -11.79 18.24
CA GLU A 60 4.34 -11.10 18.02
C GLU A 60 4.40 -10.36 16.70
N LYS A 61 3.74 -10.84 15.63
CA LYS A 61 3.65 -10.11 14.35
C LYS A 61 2.91 -8.78 14.52
N ILE A 62 1.82 -8.76 15.29
CA ILE A 62 1.11 -7.50 15.61
C ILE A 62 2.05 -6.52 16.33
N ASN A 63 2.81 -7.01 17.31
CA ASN A 63 3.81 -6.20 18.01
C ASN A 63 4.92 -5.70 17.07
N ALA A 64 5.39 -6.54 16.15
CA ALA A 64 6.39 -6.18 15.16
C ALA A 64 5.87 -5.09 14.20
N HIS A 65 4.61 -5.19 13.75
CA HIS A 65 3.97 -4.15 12.95
C HIS A 65 3.84 -2.83 13.72
N LEU A 66 3.43 -2.85 14.98
CA LEU A 66 3.38 -1.63 15.82
C LEU A 66 4.78 -1.01 15.99
N LYS A 67 5.82 -1.82 16.17
CA LYS A 67 7.22 -1.36 16.22
C LYS A 67 7.68 -0.76 14.89
N LEU A 68 7.27 -1.34 13.76
CA LEU A 68 7.55 -0.82 12.43
C LEU A 68 6.86 0.53 12.22
N ILE A 69 5.57 0.65 12.55
CA ILE A 69 4.83 1.91 12.49
C ILE A 69 5.52 2.99 13.33
N LYS A 70 5.91 2.66 14.57
CA LYS A 70 6.67 3.57 15.41
C LYS A 70 8.01 3.96 14.78
N LYS A 71 8.77 2.99 14.26
CA LYS A 71 10.06 3.25 13.61
C LYS A 71 9.87 4.18 12.40
N ASN A 72 8.84 3.96 11.59
CA ASN A 72 8.53 4.78 10.43
C ASN A 72 8.18 6.21 10.85
N VAL A 73 7.43 6.38 11.95
CA VAL A 73 7.14 7.70 12.54
C VAL A 73 8.37 8.34 13.20
N ASP A 74 9.28 7.55 13.76
CA ASP A 74 10.54 8.02 14.34
C ASP A 74 11.57 8.41 13.27
N SER A 75 11.53 7.77 12.10
CA SER A 75 12.38 8.06 10.94
C SER A 75 11.85 9.19 10.07
N LEU A 76 10.69 9.77 10.38
CA LEU A 76 10.21 10.98 9.73
C LEU A 76 11.27 12.07 9.92
N TYR A 77 11.84 12.52 8.81
CA TYR A 77 12.71 13.68 8.78
C TYR A 77 11.89 14.89 8.34
N TRP A 78 12.31 16.06 8.76
CA TRP A 78 11.68 17.32 8.40
C TRP A 78 12.72 18.42 8.34
N ILE A 79 12.40 19.48 7.59
CA ILE A 79 13.28 20.63 7.42
C ILE A 79 13.19 21.50 8.68
N ASN A 80 14.34 21.79 9.30
CA ASN A 80 14.40 22.69 10.45
C ASN A 80 14.27 24.15 9.95
N ASN A 81 13.40 24.94 10.61
CA ASN A 81 13.12 26.37 10.38
C ASN A 81 11.93 26.76 9.47
N VAL A 82 11.04 25.84 9.10
CA VAL A 82 9.76 26.17 8.43
C VAL A 82 8.65 26.37 9.47
N GLU A 83 7.86 27.45 9.38
CA GLU A 83 6.78 27.74 10.35
C GLU A 83 5.64 26.73 10.30
N GLU A 84 5.24 26.25 9.11
CA GLU A 84 4.25 25.18 8.97
C GLU A 84 4.76 23.85 9.55
N MET A 85 6.08 23.60 9.49
CA MET A 85 6.71 22.46 10.17
C MET A 85 6.71 22.62 11.70
N LYS A 86 6.53 23.83 12.26
CA LYS A 86 6.31 23.98 13.71
C LYS A 86 4.98 23.35 14.13
N LEU A 87 3.91 23.48 13.33
CA LEU A 87 2.60 22.85 13.59
C LEU A 87 2.68 21.32 13.43
N PHE A 88 3.34 20.82 12.39
CA PHE A 88 3.60 19.39 12.22
C PHE A 88 4.46 18.82 13.37
N LYS A 89 5.56 19.49 13.72
CA LYS A 89 6.42 19.14 14.86
C LYS A 89 5.73 19.26 16.22
N GLN A 90 4.63 20.02 16.32
CA GLN A 90 3.75 20.03 17.50
C GLN A 90 2.79 18.83 17.53
N LYS A 91 2.34 18.33 16.36
CA LYS A 91 1.46 17.15 16.26
C LYS A 91 2.22 15.82 16.36
N ILE A 92 3.46 15.75 15.84
CA ILE A 92 4.30 14.55 15.91
C ILE A 92 4.45 14.01 17.35
N PRO A 93 4.70 14.83 18.38
CA PRO A 93 4.68 14.39 19.77
C PRO A 93 3.37 13.72 20.18
N ASN A 94 2.21 14.19 19.70
CA ASN A 94 0.91 13.59 19.97
C ASN A 94 0.75 12.26 19.24
N VAL A 95 1.10 12.19 17.95
CA VAL A 95 1.06 10.93 17.18
C VAL A 95 2.03 9.89 17.76
N LYS A 96 3.25 10.30 18.12
CA LYS A 96 4.23 9.45 18.82
C LYS A 96 3.70 9.00 20.17
N LYS A 97 2.99 9.88 20.89
CA LYS A 97 2.36 9.54 22.16
C LYS A 97 1.22 8.54 21.94
N ASP A 98 0.34 8.75 20.98
CA ASP A 98 -0.79 7.87 20.69
C ASP A 98 -0.31 6.49 20.22
N ILE A 99 0.68 6.43 19.33
CA ILE A 99 1.33 5.17 18.92
C ILE A 99 2.00 4.49 20.11
N LYS A 100 2.67 5.26 20.98
CA LYS A 100 3.29 4.72 22.19
C LYS A 100 2.25 4.25 23.21
N ASP A 101 1.12 4.93 23.32
CA ASP A 101 0.01 4.59 24.21
C ASP A 101 -0.71 3.34 23.70
N ILE A 102 -0.92 3.20 22.38
CA ILE A 102 -1.41 1.98 21.72
C ILE A 102 -0.42 0.83 21.91
N GLN A 103 0.86 1.06 21.67
CA GLN A 103 1.90 0.05 21.87
C GLN A 103 1.96 -0.39 23.34
N LYS A 104 1.90 0.55 24.28
CA LYS A 104 1.90 0.27 25.71
C LYS A 104 0.62 -0.44 26.15
N LEU A 105 -0.53 -0.04 25.61
CA LEU A 105 -1.80 -0.74 25.83
C LEU A 105 -1.72 -2.18 25.32
N PHE A 106 -1.16 -2.39 24.14
CA PHE A 106 -0.94 -3.70 23.58
C PHE A 106 0.03 -4.52 24.44
N GLU A 107 1.20 -3.98 24.80
CA GLU A 107 2.20 -4.66 25.63
C GLU A 107 1.68 -5.00 27.03
N ASN A 108 0.97 -4.08 27.68
CA ASN A 108 0.37 -4.31 29.00
C ASN A 108 -0.72 -5.39 28.96
N ASN A 109 -1.45 -5.50 27.85
CA ASN A 109 -2.51 -6.50 27.68
C ASN A 109 -2.07 -7.73 26.90
N LYS A 110 -0.83 -7.80 26.40
CA LYS A 110 -0.35 -8.90 25.55
C LYS A 110 -0.50 -10.25 26.22
N GLY A 111 -0.14 -10.32 27.51
CA GLY A 111 -0.35 -11.52 28.32
C GLY A 111 -1.83 -11.91 28.39
N LYS A 112 -2.74 -10.92 28.53
CA LYS A 112 -4.18 -11.14 28.55
C LYS A 112 -4.72 -11.58 27.18
N TYR A 113 -4.26 -11.01 26.07
CA TYR A 113 -4.67 -11.43 24.73
C TYR A 113 -4.24 -12.87 24.44
N LEU A 114 -3.00 -13.22 24.81
CA LEU A 114 -2.50 -14.57 24.67
C LEU A 114 -3.29 -15.54 25.54
N LEU A 115 -3.55 -15.17 26.81
CA LEU A 115 -4.37 -15.99 27.71
C LEU A 115 -5.78 -16.17 27.16
N ASN A 116 -6.45 -15.11 26.71
CA ASN A 116 -7.79 -15.19 26.13
C ASN A 116 -7.81 -16.07 24.87
N ALA A 117 -6.84 -15.92 23.97
CA ALA A 117 -6.74 -16.73 22.77
C ALA A 117 -6.52 -18.22 23.11
N LYS A 118 -5.65 -18.51 24.07
CA LYS A 118 -5.43 -19.87 24.57
C LYS A 118 -6.67 -20.43 25.26
N GLU A 119 -7.34 -19.65 26.11
CA GLU A 119 -8.58 -20.04 26.78
C GLU A 119 -9.68 -20.41 25.77
N ILE A 120 -9.81 -19.69 24.66
CA ILE A 120 -10.75 -20.02 23.58
C ILE A 120 -10.50 -21.43 23.04
N PHE A 121 -9.24 -21.76 22.72
CA PHE A 121 -8.87 -23.09 22.19
C PHE A 121 -8.85 -24.17 23.25
N ASP A 122 -8.42 -23.88 24.48
CA ASP A 122 -8.43 -24.82 25.60
C ASP A 122 -9.88 -25.22 25.91
N ASN A 123 -10.80 -24.25 25.94
CA ASN A 123 -12.23 -24.49 26.09
C ASN A 123 -12.79 -25.30 24.92
N LEU A 124 -12.34 -25.00 23.69
CA LEU A 124 -12.75 -25.77 22.51
C LEU A 124 -12.26 -27.22 22.61
N PHE A 125 -10.95 -27.46 22.77
CA PHE A 125 -10.36 -28.79 22.74
C PHE A 125 -10.69 -29.66 23.96
N SER A 126 -11.08 -29.04 25.09
CA SER A 126 -11.57 -29.76 26.28
C SER A 126 -13.07 -30.08 26.23
N HIS A 127 -13.78 -29.65 25.18
CA HIS A 127 -15.21 -29.87 25.06
C HIS A 127 -15.56 -31.37 24.93
N ASN A 128 -16.68 -31.80 25.54
CA ASN A 128 -17.07 -33.22 25.62
C ASN A 128 -17.31 -33.90 24.26
N HIS A 129 -17.62 -33.12 23.23
CA HIS A 129 -17.82 -33.59 21.86
C HIS A 129 -16.56 -33.48 20.98
N VAL A 130 -15.39 -33.33 21.60
CA VAL A 130 -14.09 -33.33 20.92
C VAL A 130 -13.38 -34.66 21.13
N ILE A 131 -12.80 -35.18 20.06
CA ILE A 131 -11.97 -36.39 20.04
C ILE A 131 -10.56 -35.98 19.64
N ILE A 132 -9.61 -36.13 20.57
CA ILE A 132 -8.19 -35.88 20.30
C ILE A 132 -7.56 -37.18 19.78
N LEU A 133 -6.87 -37.10 18.64
CA LEU A 133 -6.14 -38.23 18.06
C LEU A 133 -4.67 -38.13 18.46
N GLU A 134 -4.22 -39.07 19.30
CA GLU A 134 -2.82 -39.20 19.69
C GLU A 134 -1.97 -39.78 18.56
N GLU A 135 -0.70 -39.37 18.47
CA GLU A 135 0.21 -39.94 17.49
C GLU A 135 0.59 -41.38 17.86
N THR A 136 0.19 -42.33 17.02
CA THR A 136 0.63 -43.71 17.14
C THR A 136 1.88 -43.96 16.29
N HIS A 137 2.66 -44.99 16.64
CA HIS A 137 3.82 -45.42 15.86
C HIS A 137 3.45 -45.72 14.40
N GLU A 138 2.23 -46.22 14.17
CA GLU A 138 1.76 -46.60 12.84
C GLU A 138 1.41 -45.38 11.98
N ILE A 139 0.79 -44.35 12.58
CA ILE A 139 0.52 -43.06 11.91
C ILE A 139 1.85 -42.40 11.52
N LEU A 140 2.80 -42.32 12.46
CA LEU A 140 4.11 -41.73 12.21
C LEU A 140 4.89 -42.48 11.12
N PHE A 141 4.83 -43.81 11.13
CA PHE A 141 5.45 -44.63 10.09
C PHE A 141 4.83 -44.36 8.71
N ARG A 142 3.50 -44.29 8.60
CA ARG A 142 2.83 -43.98 7.32
C ARG A 142 3.13 -42.56 6.82
N ALA A 143 3.22 -41.58 7.71
CA ALA A 143 3.65 -40.23 7.37
C ALA A 143 5.10 -40.20 6.81
N GLN A 144 6.01 -40.96 7.42
CA GLN A 144 7.39 -41.11 6.91
C GLN A 144 7.43 -41.82 5.55
N VAL A 145 6.55 -42.79 5.32
CA VAL A 145 6.41 -43.44 4.01
C VAL A 145 5.99 -42.43 2.94
N ARG A 146 5.03 -41.53 3.23
CA ARG A 146 4.70 -40.41 2.31
C ARG A 146 5.92 -39.55 2.01
N GLN A 147 6.72 -39.21 3.03
CA GLN A 147 7.93 -38.41 2.89
C GLN A 147 8.96 -39.08 1.97
N LEU A 148 9.20 -40.38 2.17
CA LEU A 148 10.16 -41.17 1.41
C LEU A 148 9.80 -41.21 -0.08
N TYR A 149 8.52 -41.40 -0.39
CA TYR A 149 8.02 -41.47 -1.77
C TYR A 149 7.65 -40.11 -2.36
N LYS A 150 7.81 -39.03 -1.57
CA LYS A 150 7.41 -37.66 -1.92
C LYS A 150 5.94 -37.57 -2.35
N LYS A 151 5.08 -38.35 -1.69
CA LYS A 151 3.63 -38.23 -1.84
C LYS A 151 3.12 -37.00 -1.08
N ARG A 152 2.05 -36.37 -1.56
CA ARG A 152 1.38 -35.26 -0.87
C ARG A 152 1.14 -35.59 0.60
N PRO A 153 1.40 -34.64 1.52
CA PRO A 153 1.64 -33.19 1.30
C PRO A 153 3.09 -32.79 0.98
N PHE A 154 3.98 -33.75 0.65
CA PHE A 154 5.32 -33.46 0.15
C PHE A 154 5.33 -33.21 -1.36
N HIS A 155 6.24 -32.35 -1.83
CA HIS A 155 6.36 -31.99 -3.24
C HIS A 155 7.70 -32.48 -3.80
N TYR A 156 7.70 -32.97 -5.04
CA TYR A 156 8.92 -33.41 -5.73
C TYR A 156 9.95 -32.28 -5.93
N ASN A 157 9.47 -31.04 -6.10
CA ASN A 157 10.31 -29.89 -6.49
C ASN A 157 10.63 -28.92 -5.35
N GLN A 158 10.28 -29.22 -4.09
CA GLN A 158 10.57 -28.36 -2.93
C GLN A 158 11.45 -29.13 -1.94
N GLN A 159 12.74 -28.76 -1.86
CA GLN A 159 13.70 -29.43 -0.98
C GLN A 159 13.65 -28.98 0.49
N GLU A 160 12.97 -27.88 0.81
CA GLU A 160 13.09 -27.22 2.13
C GLU A 160 11.78 -27.12 2.95
N LYS A 161 10.61 -27.53 2.43
CA LYS A 161 9.35 -27.49 3.19
C LYS A 161 9.19 -28.76 4.02
N ASP A 162 9.17 -28.63 5.35
CA ASP A 162 8.88 -29.72 6.27
C ASP A 162 7.36 -29.92 6.42
N SER A 163 6.77 -30.70 5.50
CA SER A 163 5.33 -31.05 5.50
C SER A 163 5.00 -32.30 6.33
N LEU A 164 5.88 -32.70 7.27
CA LEU A 164 5.65 -33.91 8.07
C LEU A 164 4.42 -33.78 8.98
N ALA A 165 4.17 -32.60 9.53
CA ALA A 165 2.98 -32.34 10.35
C ALA A 165 1.69 -32.55 9.54
N ASP A 166 1.60 -31.99 8.34
CA ASP A 166 0.48 -32.19 7.42
C ASP A 166 0.30 -33.67 7.04
N ALA A 167 1.40 -34.40 6.87
CA ALA A 167 1.36 -35.84 6.60
C ALA A 167 0.83 -36.64 7.80
N VAL A 168 1.16 -36.22 9.03
CA VAL A 168 0.62 -36.83 10.25
C VAL A 168 -0.87 -36.51 10.41
N ILE A 169 -1.31 -35.29 10.07
CA ILE A 169 -2.73 -34.91 10.07
C ILE A 169 -3.52 -35.87 9.17
N ILE A 170 -3.15 -36.00 7.89
CA ILE A 170 -3.92 -36.80 6.95
C ILE A 170 -3.93 -38.29 7.32
N GLU A 171 -2.79 -38.85 7.75
CA GLU A 171 -2.72 -40.26 8.17
C GLU A 171 -3.51 -40.54 9.45
N SER A 172 -3.55 -39.58 10.39
CA SER A 172 -4.37 -39.70 11.60
C SER A 172 -5.86 -39.75 11.26
N LEU A 173 -6.30 -38.91 10.33
CA LEU A 173 -7.71 -38.84 9.93
C LEU A 173 -8.13 -40.06 9.12
N ILE A 174 -7.26 -40.58 8.24
CA ILE A 174 -7.50 -41.83 7.51
C ILE A 174 -7.65 -43.00 8.49
N GLU A 175 -6.73 -43.14 9.44
CA GLU A 175 -6.76 -44.21 10.43
C GLU A 175 -8.01 -44.13 11.32
N PHE A 176 -8.34 -42.94 11.80
CA PHE A 176 -9.56 -42.73 12.59
C PHE A 176 -10.83 -43.07 11.79
N THR A 177 -10.91 -42.63 10.53
CA THR A 177 -12.06 -42.92 9.68
C THR A 177 -12.22 -44.42 9.46
N ASN A 178 -11.12 -45.13 9.22
CA ASN A 178 -11.14 -46.57 8.99
C ASN A 178 -11.53 -47.38 10.24
N THR A 179 -11.14 -46.93 11.43
CA THR A 179 -11.27 -47.72 12.66
C THR A 179 -12.48 -47.33 13.51
N ASN A 180 -12.96 -46.09 13.41
CA ASN A 180 -13.92 -45.52 14.36
C ASN A 180 -15.22 -44.98 13.75
N ILE A 181 -15.29 -44.85 12.42
CA ILE A 181 -16.45 -44.27 11.74
C ILE A 181 -17.29 -45.37 11.09
N ASP A 182 -18.56 -45.42 11.44
CA ASP A 182 -19.52 -46.37 10.89
C ASP A 182 -19.84 -46.06 9.42
N SER A 183 -20.44 -47.02 8.70
CA SER A 183 -20.71 -46.89 7.26
C SER A 183 -21.64 -45.74 6.87
N ASP A 184 -22.49 -45.30 7.80
CA ASP A 184 -23.49 -44.25 7.60
C ASP A 184 -23.00 -42.88 8.13
N ASP A 185 -21.86 -42.86 8.81
CA ASP A 185 -21.24 -41.67 9.37
C ASP A 185 -20.18 -41.09 8.44
N HIS A 186 -19.87 -39.79 8.61
CA HIS A 186 -18.99 -39.07 7.71
C HIS A 186 -18.00 -38.19 8.48
N LEU A 187 -16.73 -38.18 8.05
CA LEU A 187 -15.70 -37.23 8.48
C LEU A 187 -15.52 -36.16 7.41
N TYR A 188 -15.65 -34.90 7.80
CA TYR A 188 -15.35 -33.75 6.96
C TYR A 188 -14.01 -33.14 7.38
N PHE A 189 -13.01 -33.27 6.52
CA PHE A 189 -11.73 -32.56 6.66
C PHE A 189 -11.79 -31.25 5.88
N ILE A 190 -11.55 -30.13 6.58
CA ILE A 190 -11.54 -28.79 5.99
C ILE A 190 -10.15 -28.20 6.05
N SER A 191 -9.59 -27.82 4.89
CA SER A 191 -8.30 -27.13 4.79
C SER A 191 -8.30 -26.13 3.64
N ARG A 192 -7.72 -24.94 3.86
CA ARG A 192 -7.44 -23.94 2.82
C ARG A 192 -6.08 -24.14 2.14
N ASN A 193 -5.32 -25.14 2.57
CA ASN A 193 -4.00 -25.42 2.02
C ASN A 193 -4.13 -26.26 0.74
N THR A 194 -4.67 -25.63 -0.32
CA THR A 194 -4.96 -26.29 -1.60
C THR A 194 -3.71 -26.87 -2.24
N LYS A 195 -2.55 -26.24 -2.02
CA LYS A 195 -1.26 -26.72 -2.54
C LYS A 195 -0.83 -28.06 -1.96
N ASP A 196 -1.27 -28.43 -0.77
CA ASP A 196 -0.78 -29.62 -0.07
C ASP A 196 -1.80 -30.76 -0.07
N PHE A 197 -3.09 -30.44 -0.09
CA PHE A 197 -4.18 -31.43 0.00
C PHE A 197 -5.06 -31.54 -1.25
N SER A 198 -5.15 -30.50 -2.09
CA SER A 198 -6.06 -30.52 -3.24
C SER A 198 -5.43 -31.10 -4.52
N ALA A 199 -6.29 -31.50 -5.46
CA ALA A 199 -5.87 -31.83 -6.81
C ALA A 199 -5.48 -30.56 -7.59
N ASP A 200 -4.53 -30.71 -8.51
CA ASP A 200 -4.00 -29.58 -9.29
C ASP A 200 -5.04 -28.99 -10.26
N ASP A 201 -6.06 -29.77 -10.64
CA ASP A 201 -7.12 -29.42 -11.60
C ASP A 201 -8.47 -29.08 -10.95
N ALA A 202 -8.60 -29.32 -9.64
CA ALA A 202 -9.84 -29.09 -8.89
C ALA A 202 -9.54 -28.88 -7.41
N GLU A 203 -9.60 -27.62 -6.97
CA GLU A 203 -9.25 -27.26 -5.60
C GLU A 203 -10.16 -27.91 -4.55
N ASP A 204 -11.40 -28.25 -4.90
CA ASP A 204 -12.40 -28.87 -4.01
C ASP A 204 -12.27 -30.41 -3.92
N LYS A 205 -11.32 -31.00 -4.63
CA LYS A 205 -11.05 -32.44 -4.61
C LYS A 205 -9.71 -32.73 -3.96
N LEU A 206 -9.62 -33.87 -3.27
CA LEU A 206 -8.35 -34.35 -2.72
C LEU A 206 -7.38 -34.71 -3.84
N HIS A 207 -6.10 -34.47 -3.58
CA HIS A 207 -5.03 -34.90 -4.46
C HIS A 207 -5.08 -36.43 -4.69
N PRO A 208 -4.81 -36.91 -5.92
CA PRO A 208 -4.87 -38.34 -6.26
C PRO A 208 -4.08 -39.25 -5.31
N GLU A 209 -2.89 -38.84 -4.89
CA GLU A 209 -2.04 -39.63 -3.97
C GLU A 209 -2.59 -39.76 -2.54
N ILE A 210 -3.40 -38.82 -2.08
CA ILE A 210 -4.13 -38.95 -0.81
C ILE A 210 -5.35 -39.83 -1.04
N ASN A 211 -6.05 -39.63 -2.16
CA ASN A 211 -7.22 -40.41 -2.53
C ASN A 211 -6.89 -41.91 -2.71
N GLU A 212 -5.70 -42.25 -3.22
CA GLU A 212 -5.20 -43.64 -3.28
C GLU A 212 -5.19 -44.32 -1.90
N SER A 213 -4.81 -43.60 -0.85
CA SER A 213 -4.78 -44.10 0.52
C SER A 213 -6.19 -44.30 1.08
N ILE A 214 -7.11 -43.37 0.77
CA ILE A 214 -8.53 -43.46 1.14
C ILE A 214 -9.19 -44.67 0.47
N VAL A 215 -8.94 -44.89 -0.82
CA VAL A 215 -9.44 -46.04 -1.59
C VAL A 215 -8.88 -47.34 -1.05
N SER A 216 -7.58 -47.36 -0.74
CA SER A 216 -6.91 -48.55 -0.21
C SER A 216 -7.43 -48.94 1.18
N ALA A 217 -7.94 -47.97 1.95
CA ALA A 217 -8.61 -48.18 3.23
C ALA A 217 -10.12 -48.44 3.11
N ASN A 218 -10.72 -48.38 1.91
CA ASN A 218 -12.16 -48.51 1.65
C ASN A 218 -13.05 -47.51 2.44
N ILE A 219 -12.60 -46.26 2.57
CA ILE A 219 -13.30 -45.19 3.32
C ILE A 219 -13.77 -44.02 2.43
N GLU A 220 -13.87 -44.21 1.12
CA GLU A 220 -14.21 -43.14 0.16
C GLU A 220 -15.60 -42.54 0.41
N ARG A 221 -16.50 -43.33 1.01
CA ARG A 221 -17.85 -42.85 1.33
C ARG A 221 -17.85 -41.96 2.57
N GLN A 222 -17.06 -42.33 3.58
CA GLN A 222 -17.01 -41.70 4.90
C GLN A 222 -16.13 -40.46 4.90
N PHE A 223 -15.01 -40.45 4.18
CA PHE A 223 -14.08 -39.31 4.17
C PHE A 223 -14.49 -38.25 3.14
N LYS A 224 -14.77 -37.02 3.60
CA LYS A 224 -15.12 -35.86 2.79
C LYS A 224 -14.10 -34.76 2.98
N TYR A 225 -13.73 -34.10 1.88
CA TYR A 225 -12.81 -32.96 1.87
C TYR A 225 -13.52 -31.70 1.38
N ARG A 226 -13.21 -30.57 2.02
CA ARG A 226 -13.74 -29.24 1.71
C ARG A 226 -12.69 -28.16 1.98
N ASN A 227 -12.86 -26.98 1.37
CA ASN A 227 -11.89 -25.89 1.51
C ASN A 227 -12.35 -24.79 2.47
N PHE A 228 -13.67 -24.61 2.59
CA PHE A 228 -14.27 -23.44 3.21
C PHE A 228 -15.22 -23.83 4.32
N PHE A 229 -14.88 -23.42 5.55
CA PHE A 229 -15.64 -23.73 6.76
C PHE A 229 -17.13 -23.32 6.66
N ASN A 230 -17.41 -22.03 6.44
CA ASN A 230 -18.79 -21.52 6.39
C ASN A 230 -19.62 -22.16 5.28
N LYS A 231 -19.02 -22.39 4.10
CA LYS A 231 -19.66 -23.09 2.98
C LYS A 231 -20.01 -24.53 3.37
N THR A 232 -19.10 -25.24 4.02
CA THR A 232 -19.35 -26.61 4.50
C THR A 232 -20.46 -26.64 5.55
N LEU A 233 -20.47 -25.70 6.50
CA LEU A 233 -21.56 -25.63 7.48
C LEU A 233 -22.92 -25.48 6.81
N ARG A 234 -23.01 -24.66 5.77
CA ARG A 234 -24.25 -24.41 5.04
C ARG A 234 -24.66 -25.56 4.13
N ASP A 235 -23.74 -26.11 3.36
CA ASP A 235 -24.04 -27.06 2.29
C ASP A 235 -24.11 -28.50 2.84
N ASP A 236 -23.19 -28.85 3.74
CA ASP A 236 -23.05 -30.21 4.28
C ASP A 236 -23.60 -30.37 5.70
N PHE A 237 -23.70 -29.30 6.50
CA PHE A 237 -24.21 -29.34 7.89
C PHE A 237 -25.48 -28.48 8.08
N LYS A 238 -26.28 -28.34 7.03
CA LYS A 238 -27.47 -27.46 7.04
C LYS A 238 -28.42 -27.76 8.18
N ASP A 239 -28.78 -29.03 8.34
CA ASP A 239 -29.74 -29.48 9.35
C ASP A 239 -29.19 -29.23 10.77
N GLU A 240 -27.90 -29.52 10.98
CA GLU A 240 -27.20 -29.26 12.24
C GLU A 240 -27.12 -27.76 12.56
N ALA A 241 -26.85 -26.92 11.56
CA ALA A 241 -26.80 -25.46 11.71
C ALA A 241 -28.20 -24.85 11.96
N GLU A 242 -29.24 -25.44 11.39
CA GLU A 242 -30.64 -25.06 11.64
C GLU A 242 -31.05 -25.43 13.08
N HIS A 243 -30.76 -26.65 13.53
CA HIS A 243 -31.04 -27.08 14.90
C HIS A 243 -30.28 -26.26 15.95
N ALA A 244 -29.02 -25.94 15.68
CA ALA A 244 -28.19 -25.11 16.55
C ALA A 244 -28.52 -23.60 16.44
N GLY A 245 -29.44 -23.21 15.56
CA GLY A 245 -30.05 -21.88 15.51
C GLY A 245 -29.18 -20.77 14.91
N PHE A 246 -28.31 -21.09 13.95
CA PHE A 246 -27.45 -20.09 13.30
C PHE A 246 -27.42 -20.17 11.77
N LEU A 247 -28.31 -20.97 11.15
CA LEU A 247 -28.39 -21.06 9.69
C LEU A 247 -28.67 -19.70 9.03
N GLU A 248 -29.52 -18.86 9.62
CA GLU A 248 -29.79 -17.51 9.10
C GLU A 248 -28.54 -16.61 9.09
N GLU A 249 -27.67 -16.73 10.10
CA GLU A 249 -26.40 -15.99 10.17
C GLU A 249 -25.49 -16.37 8.98
N LEU A 250 -25.43 -17.67 8.63
CA LEU A 250 -24.68 -18.16 7.47
C LEU A 250 -25.24 -17.70 6.12
N GLU A 251 -26.56 -17.58 6.02
CA GLU A 251 -27.25 -17.11 4.81
C GLU A 251 -27.04 -15.61 4.57
N VAL A 252 -26.99 -14.80 5.63
CA VAL A 252 -26.66 -13.36 5.54
C VAL A 252 -25.25 -13.15 5.01
N ILE A 253 -24.27 -13.88 5.56
CA ILE A 253 -22.86 -13.81 5.11
C ILE A 253 -22.74 -14.23 3.63
N ARG A 254 -23.47 -15.28 3.21
CA ARG A 254 -23.48 -15.69 1.79
C ARG A 254 -24.05 -14.60 0.89
N ASN A 255 -25.15 -13.98 1.30
CA ASN A 255 -25.82 -13.00 0.45
C ASN A 255 -24.97 -11.74 0.26
N SER A 256 -24.17 -11.32 1.25
CA SER A 256 -23.21 -10.23 1.06
C SER A 256 -22.08 -10.61 0.13
N GLU A 257 -21.44 -11.78 0.33
CA GLU A 257 -20.35 -12.25 -0.54
C GLU A 257 -20.82 -12.51 -1.99
N TYR A 258 -22.03 -13.05 -2.17
CA TYR A 258 -22.61 -13.30 -3.49
C TYR A 258 -23.05 -12.01 -4.19
N ALA A 259 -23.54 -11.02 -3.45
CA ALA A 259 -23.85 -9.71 -4.02
C ALA A 259 -22.59 -9.03 -4.55
N GLU A 260 -21.50 -9.02 -3.78
CA GLU A 260 -20.20 -8.49 -4.23
C GLU A 260 -19.66 -9.24 -5.46
N TYR A 261 -19.74 -10.57 -5.46
CA TYR A 261 -19.32 -11.40 -6.60
C TYR A 261 -20.14 -11.13 -7.87
N LEU A 262 -21.47 -11.00 -7.74
CA LEU A 262 -22.35 -10.69 -8.87
C LEU A 262 -22.04 -9.31 -9.47
N VAL A 263 -21.79 -8.31 -8.62
CA VAL A 263 -21.39 -6.97 -9.07
C VAL A 263 -20.12 -7.06 -9.92
N GLU A 264 -19.08 -7.74 -9.43
CA GLU A 264 -17.82 -7.91 -10.18
C GLU A 264 -18.03 -8.68 -11.50
N GLN A 265 -18.86 -9.73 -11.52
CA GLN A 265 -19.20 -10.44 -12.76
C GLN A 265 -19.93 -9.55 -13.79
N HIS A 266 -20.87 -8.74 -13.32
CA HIS A 266 -21.60 -7.80 -14.17
C HIS A 266 -20.65 -6.76 -14.76
N ARG A 267 -19.74 -6.24 -13.95
CA ARG A 267 -18.69 -5.30 -14.36
C ARG A 267 -17.76 -5.90 -15.42
N ASP A 268 -17.24 -7.09 -15.17
CA ASP A 268 -16.40 -7.83 -16.12
C ASP A 268 -17.11 -8.05 -17.47
N SER A 269 -18.38 -8.43 -17.43
CA SER A 269 -19.18 -8.66 -18.64
C SER A 269 -19.38 -7.39 -19.48
N ALA A 270 -19.36 -6.23 -18.84
CA ALA A 270 -19.42 -4.92 -19.46
C ALA A 270 -18.02 -4.33 -19.77
N SER A 271 -16.94 -5.08 -19.48
CA SER A 271 -15.55 -4.63 -19.56
C SER A 271 -15.25 -3.41 -18.69
N LEU A 272 -15.94 -3.26 -17.55
CA LEU A 272 -15.68 -2.25 -16.55
C LEU A 272 -14.56 -2.73 -15.62
N PRO A 273 -13.68 -1.84 -15.11
CA PRO A 273 -12.67 -2.21 -14.11
C PRO A 273 -13.30 -2.72 -12.82
N SER A 274 -12.59 -3.61 -12.10
CA SER A 274 -13.01 -4.06 -10.77
C SER A 274 -13.08 -2.89 -9.79
N LEU A 275 -14.03 -2.90 -8.85
CA LEU A 275 -14.06 -1.88 -7.79
C LEU A 275 -12.82 -2.00 -6.88
N SER A 276 -12.20 -3.17 -6.83
CA SER A 276 -10.97 -3.43 -6.07
C SER A 276 -9.67 -3.09 -6.83
N SER A 277 -9.77 -2.61 -8.07
CA SER A 277 -8.60 -2.21 -8.87
C SER A 277 -7.85 -1.03 -8.24
N ASP A 278 -6.60 -0.85 -8.66
CA ASP A 278 -5.82 0.32 -8.30
C ASP A 278 -6.28 1.53 -9.11
N TRP A 279 -7.26 2.25 -8.56
CA TRP A 279 -7.88 3.39 -9.24
C TRP A 279 -6.96 4.59 -9.39
N GLU A 280 -5.92 4.71 -8.57
CA GLU A 280 -4.89 5.75 -8.72
C GLU A 280 -4.09 5.53 -10.01
N VAL A 281 -3.69 4.29 -10.27
CA VAL A 281 -3.06 3.89 -11.54
C VAL A 281 -4.01 4.12 -12.70
N ILE A 282 -5.28 3.68 -12.60
CA ILE A 282 -6.27 3.86 -13.68
C ILE A 282 -6.44 5.35 -14.01
N ILE A 283 -6.56 6.23 -13.01
CA ILE A 283 -6.69 7.68 -13.21
C ILE A 283 -5.43 8.25 -13.88
N SER A 284 -4.24 7.80 -13.47
CA SER A 284 -2.98 8.26 -14.04
C SER A 284 -2.80 7.91 -15.52
N GLU A 285 -3.46 6.86 -16.00
CA GLU A 285 -3.43 6.44 -17.41
C GLU A 285 -4.36 7.27 -18.31
N TYR A 286 -5.22 8.14 -17.75
CA TYR A 286 -6.03 9.05 -18.56
C TYR A 286 -5.15 10.08 -19.26
N LYS A 287 -5.48 10.35 -20.52
CA LYS A 287 -4.76 11.33 -21.34
C LYS A 287 -4.75 12.72 -20.73
N GLU A 288 -5.84 13.10 -20.07
CA GLU A 288 -5.98 14.36 -19.36
C GLU A 288 -5.04 14.46 -18.15
N ALA A 289 -4.82 13.36 -17.41
CA ALA A 289 -3.83 13.30 -16.33
C ALA A 289 -2.40 13.42 -16.87
N GLU A 290 -2.08 12.67 -17.94
CA GLU A 290 -0.79 12.75 -18.64
C GLU A 290 -0.53 14.17 -19.17
N SER A 291 -1.54 14.79 -19.79
CA SER A 291 -1.45 16.15 -20.31
C SER A 291 -1.25 17.17 -19.19
N PHE A 292 -1.96 17.03 -18.08
CA PHE A 292 -1.80 17.90 -16.92
C PHE A 292 -0.38 17.82 -16.35
N LEU A 293 0.14 16.61 -16.10
CA LEU A 293 1.51 16.42 -15.63
C LEU A 293 2.54 16.95 -16.62
N GLY A 294 2.36 16.66 -17.91
CA GLY A 294 3.23 17.15 -18.97
C GLY A 294 3.35 18.68 -18.97
N GLU A 295 2.24 19.40 -18.83
CA GLU A 295 2.27 20.86 -18.74
C GLU A 295 3.02 21.38 -17.51
N LEU A 296 2.85 20.74 -16.35
CA LEU A 296 3.58 21.13 -15.14
C LEU A 296 5.10 20.92 -15.28
N LEU A 297 5.50 19.77 -15.83
CA LEU A 297 6.90 19.45 -16.12
C LEU A 297 7.50 20.41 -17.15
N ASP A 298 6.73 20.81 -18.17
CA ASP A 298 7.18 21.78 -19.18
C ASP A 298 7.49 23.15 -18.54
N TYR A 299 6.63 23.63 -17.62
CA TYR A 299 6.90 24.89 -16.89
C TYR A 299 8.14 24.77 -16.01
N GLN A 300 8.32 23.65 -15.30
CA GLN A 300 9.51 23.40 -14.49
C GLN A 300 10.78 23.40 -15.36
N GLY A 301 10.77 22.64 -16.47
CA GLY A 301 11.90 22.52 -17.38
C GLY A 301 12.26 23.84 -18.06
N SER A 302 11.27 24.69 -18.37
CA SER A 302 11.51 26.06 -18.86
C SER A 302 12.27 26.90 -17.83
N LEU A 303 11.82 26.89 -16.57
CA LEU A 303 12.44 27.67 -15.49
C LEU A 303 13.87 27.22 -15.21
N ILE A 304 14.09 25.91 -15.10
CA ILE A 304 15.42 25.32 -14.87
C ILE A 304 16.38 25.75 -15.99
N ASN A 305 16.00 25.54 -17.26
CA ASN A 305 16.84 25.93 -18.39
C ASN A 305 17.17 27.43 -18.39
N GLN A 306 16.20 28.30 -18.11
CA GLN A 306 16.45 29.74 -18.11
C GLN A 306 17.40 30.16 -16.99
N PHE A 307 17.29 29.56 -15.81
CA PHE A 307 18.19 29.85 -14.70
C PHE A 307 19.58 29.25 -14.91
N GLU A 308 19.70 28.04 -15.46
CA GLU A 308 21.00 27.44 -15.82
C GLU A 308 21.73 28.32 -16.84
N ASN A 309 21.04 28.82 -17.87
CA ASN A 309 21.64 29.77 -18.82
C ASN A 309 22.09 31.08 -18.13
N LEU A 310 21.30 31.63 -17.20
CA LEU A 310 21.71 32.80 -16.42
C LEU A 310 22.96 32.50 -15.59
N SER A 311 22.99 31.35 -14.94
CA SER A 311 24.09 30.87 -14.11
C SER A 311 25.37 30.71 -14.92
N ASP A 312 25.30 30.07 -16.09
CA ASP A 312 26.43 29.92 -17.01
C ASP A 312 26.96 31.29 -17.48
N GLU A 313 26.08 32.21 -17.88
CA GLU A 313 26.47 33.56 -18.30
C GLU A 313 27.14 34.36 -17.17
N TYR A 314 26.66 34.18 -15.95
CA TYR A 314 27.24 34.77 -14.74
C TYR A 314 28.63 34.19 -14.44
N PHE A 315 28.75 32.87 -14.37
CA PHE A 315 30.02 32.20 -14.07
C PHE A 315 31.07 32.44 -15.16
N ASP A 316 30.67 32.48 -16.43
CA ASP A 316 31.56 32.85 -17.54
C ASP A 316 32.10 34.27 -17.38
N LEU A 317 31.29 35.21 -16.88
CA LEU A 317 31.74 36.59 -16.64
C LEU A 317 32.77 36.62 -15.50
N ILE A 318 32.47 35.95 -14.39
CA ILE A 318 33.36 35.87 -13.23
C ILE A 318 34.69 35.19 -13.61
N ASP A 319 34.64 34.10 -14.38
CA ASP A 319 35.81 33.36 -14.84
C ASP A 319 36.73 34.23 -15.72
N GLN A 320 36.15 35.00 -16.64
CA GLN A 320 36.90 35.96 -17.48
C GLN A 320 37.61 37.02 -16.63
N ILE A 321 36.97 37.51 -15.56
CA ILE A 321 37.56 38.49 -14.64
C ILE A 321 38.71 37.84 -13.85
N GLN A 322 38.50 36.66 -13.28
CA GLN A 322 39.49 35.97 -12.45
C GLN A 322 40.72 35.51 -13.23
N HIS A 323 40.57 35.15 -14.51
CA HIS A 323 41.68 34.76 -15.39
C HIS A 323 42.38 35.96 -16.07
N SER A 324 41.88 37.17 -15.88
CA SER A 324 42.51 38.38 -16.42
C SER A 324 43.81 38.72 -15.65
N ASN A 325 44.82 39.23 -16.36
CA ASN A 325 46.04 39.73 -15.73
C ASN A 325 45.89 41.20 -15.30
N LEU A 326 46.81 41.71 -14.49
CA LEU A 326 46.75 43.06 -13.93
C LEU A 326 46.48 44.16 -14.98
N GLU A 327 47.17 44.13 -16.12
CA GLU A 327 46.99 45.14 -17.16
C GLU A 327 45.58 45.05 -17.79
N SER A 328 45.10 43.83 -18.04
CA SER A 328 43.75 43.57 -18.54
C SER A 328 42.67 43.99 -17.54
N THR A 329 42.78 43.62 -16.25
CA THR A 329 41.80 43.99 -15.22
C THR A 329 41.72 45.51 -15.04
N GLN A 330 42.87 46.20 -15.02
CA GLN A 330 42.90 47.66 -14.97
C GLN A 330 42.23 48.30 -16.20
N GLN A 331 42.33 47.67 -17.37
CA GLN A 331 41.65 48.14 -18.57
C GLN A 331 40.13 47.93 -18.50
N LEU A 332 39.66 46.80 -17.93
CA LEU A 332 38.23 46.58 -17.67
C LEU A 332 37.66 47.67 -16.75
N ILE A 333 38.36 48.01 -15.67
CA ILE A 333 37.97 49.09 -14.75
C ILE A 333 37.90 50.44 -15.47
N ARG A 334 38.89 50.77 -16.32
CA ARG A 334 38.86 52.01 -17.11
C ARG A 334 37.66 52.05 -18.06
N ASN A 335 37.43 50.96 -18.79
CA ASN A 335 36.28 50.85 -19.69
C ASN A 335 34.97 51.05 -18.91
N PHE A 336 34.83 50.45 -17.73
CA PHE A 336 33.66 50.61 -16.89
C PHE A 336 33.48 52.06 -16.44
N ASN A 337 34.52 52.68 -15.89
CA ASN A 337 34.50 54.07 -15.40
C ASN A 337 34.18 55.09 -16.51
N ASP A 338 34.56 54.79 -17.77
CA ASP A 338 34.25 55.64 -18.93
C ASP A 338 32.78 55.51 -19.39
N ASN A 339 32.13 54.38 -19.08
CA ASN A 339 30.78 54.04 -19.57
C ASN A 339 29.70 54.00 -18.47
N ASP A 340 30.06 54.19 -17.20
CA ASP A 340 29.15 54.17 -16.05
C ASP A 340 29.28 55.45 -15.19
N ILE A 341 28.31 55.67 -14.30
CA ILE A 341 28.29 56.80 -13.36
C ILE A 341 29.10 56.46 -12.10
N GLU A 342 29.11 55.19 -11.71
CA GLU A 342 29.94 54.67 -10.61
C GLU A 342 31.38 54.51 -11.09
N ASN A 343 32.34 54.78 -10.19
CA ASN A 343 33.75 54.62 -10.48
C ASN A 343 34.37 53.60 -9.53
N LEU A 344 35.09 52.64 -10.09
CA LEU A 344 35.95 51.72 -9.36
C LEU A 344 37.36 52.31 -9.23
N GLU A 345 37.96 52.18 -8.05
CA GLU A 345 39.36 52.57 -7.83
C GLU A 345 40.30 51.56 -8.49
N ILE A 346 41.39 52.06 -9.08
CA ILE A 346 42.42 51.21 -9.69
C ILE A 346 43.55 51.00 -8.69
N SER A 347 43.78 49.75 -8.29
CA SER A 347 44.90 49.32 -7.46
C SER A 347 46.08 48.78 -8.29
N GLU A 348 47.26 48.72 -7.68
CA GLU A 348 48.42 47.99 -8.20
C GLU A 348 48.35 46.48 -7.88
N ASP A 349 47.43 46.08 -7.01
CA ASP A 349 47.17 44.69 -6.65
C ASP A 349 46.11 44.06 -7.58
N LEU A 350 46.38 42.86 -8.09
CA LEU A 350 45.47 42.14 -8.98
C LEU A 350 44.21 41.68 -8.25
N ASP A 351 44.38 41.14 -7.05
CA ASP A 351 43.29 40.53 -6.28
C ASP A 351 42.31 41.61 -5.82
N GLU A 352 42.82 42.79 -5.43
CA GLU A 352 41.98 43.95 -5.07
C GLU A 352 41.14 44.44 -6.25
N ASN A 353 41.73 44.52 -7.46
CA ASN A 353 41.02 44.95 -8.66
C ASN A 353 39.95 43.93 -9.09
N GLN A 354 40.26 42.63 -9.06
CA GLN A 354 39.32 41.57 -9.39
C GLN A 354 38.15 41.54 -8.39
N ALA A 355 38.45 41.63 -7.10
CA ALA A 355 37.43 41.68 -6.04
C ALA A 355 36.50 42.88 -6.21
N ALA A 356 37.02 44.06 -6.55
CA ALA A 356 36.20 45.26 -6.75
C ALA A 356 35.18 45.12 -7.90
N ILE A 357 35.55 44.44 -9.00
CA ILE A 357 34.62 44.17 -10.11
C ILE A 357 33.55 43.15 -9.68
N ILE A 358 33.97 42.09 -8.98
CA ILE A 358 33.04 41.05 -8.50
C ILE A 358 32.04 41.64 -7.50
N GLU A 359 32.51 42.44 -6.54
CA GLU A 359 31.63 43.14 -5.58
C GLU A 359 30.63 44.08 -6.29
N LEU A 360 31.04 44.73 -7.38
CA LEU A 360 30.14 45.55 -8.19
C LEU A 360 29.06 44.71 -8.87
N ILE A 361 29.42 43.56 -9.45
CA ILE A 361 28.46 42.63 -10.05
C ILE A 361 27.47 42.16 -9.00
N ASP A 362 27.96 41.68 -7.85
CA ASP A 362 27.15 41.22 -6.72
C ASP A 362 26.22 42.32 -6.18
N SER A 363 26.63 43.59 -6.24
CA SER A 363 25.81 44.71 -5.79
C SER A 363 24.67 45.07 -6.74
N ARG A 364 24.78 44.72 -8.02
CA ARG A 364 23.80 45.07 -9.07
C ARG A 364 22.82 43.95 -9.35
N ILE A 365 23.23 42.70 -9.14
CA ILE A 365 22.38 41.53 -9.28
C ILE A 365 21.55 41.36 -8.01
N SER A 366 20.24 41.19 -8.15
CA SER A 366 19.34 41.04 -6.99
C SER A 366 19.17 39.60 -6.52
N ILE A 367 19.64 38.63 -7.32
CA ILE A 367 19.53 37.19 -7.09
C ILE A 367 20.89 36.63 -6.69
N ASP A 368 20.94 35.86 -5.59
CA ASP A 368 22.13 35.10 -5.21
C ASP A 368 22.29 33.85 -6.10
N ILE A 369 22.83 34.05 -7.32
CA ILE A 369 22.99 32.98 -8.32
C ILE A 369 23.84 31.81 -7.77
N ASN A 370 24.86 32.12 -6.96
CA ASN A 370 25.74 31.12 -6.34
C ASN A 370 25.05 30.30 -5.24
N GLY A 371 24.00 30.86 -4.62
CA GLY A 371 23.32 30.29 -3.47
C GLY A 371 22.16 29.36 -3.81
N TYR A 372 21.79 29.22 -5.09
CA TYR A 372 20.63 28.45 -5.52
C TYR A 372 20.98 27.32 -6.49
N GLU A 373 20.42 26.14 -6.24
CA GLU A 373 20.30 25.07 -7.24
C GLU A 373 18.89 25.12 -7.85
N ALA A 374 18.78 25.11 -9.18
CA ALA A 374 17.50 25.25 -9.87
C ALA A 374 16.47 24.18 -9.44
N THR A 375 16.94 22.95 -9.22
CA THR A 375 16.14 21.80 -8.79
C THR A 375 15.60 21.94 -7.37
N ASP A 376 16.22 22.75 -6.51
CA ASP A 376 15.71 23.03 -5.16
C ASP A 376 14.58 24.07 -5.16
N LEU A 377 14.62 24.98 -6.14
CA LEU A 377 13.63 26.04 -6.31
C LEU A 377 12.38 25.54 -7.05
N TRP A 378 12.56 24.72 -8.08
CA TRP A 378 11.47 24.26 -8.94
C TRP A 378 11.51 22.73 -9.08
N ASN A 379 10.58 22.08 -8.38
CA ASN A 379 10.38 20.64 -8.44
C ASN A 379 8.95 20.30 -8.90
N CYS A 380 8.83 19.24 -9.69
CA CYS A 380 7.57 18.60 -10.06
C CYS A 380 7.79 17.09 -10.09
N GLU A 381 6.89 16.35 -9.46
CA GLU A 381 6.88 14.89 -9.55
C GLU A 381 6.43 14.47 -10.97
N ASP A 382 7.00 13.36 -11.45
CA ASP A 382 6.72 12.82 -12.78
C ASP A 382 5.63 11.74 -12.80
N TYR A 383 4.99 11.50 -11.65
CA TYR A 383 3.87 10.58 -11.49
C TYR A 383 2.72 11.23 -10.74
N PHE A 384 1.51 10.78 -11.05
CA PHE A 384 0.30 11.17 -10.32
C PHE A 384 0.21 10.34 -9.06
N SER A 385 0.16 11.00 -7.89
CA SER A 385 -0.14 10.30 -6.64
C SER A 385 -1.06 11.06 -5.70
N LEU A 386 -1.93 10.30 -5.02
CA LEU A 386 -2.91 10.82 -4.07
C LEU A 386 -2.30 10.94 -2.67
N ASN A 387 -2.47 12.10 -2.06
CA ASN A 387 -2.04 12.39 -0.69
C ASN A 387 -0.53 12.27 -0.45
N ASP A 388 0.28 12.19 -1.51
CA ASP A 388 1.73 12.11 -1.44
C ASP A 388 2.39 13.48 -1.67
N GLY A 389 2.21 14.36 -0.68
CA GLY A 389 2.85 15.67 -0.68
C GLY A 389 2.40 16.61 -1.81
N ALA A 390 3.32 17.47 -2.25
CA ALA A 390 3.08 18.46 -3.29
C ALA A 390 3.59 17.92 -4.64
N LEU A 391 2.67 17.76 -5.60
CA LEU A 391 2.97 17.40 -6.97
C LEU A 391 3.94 18.40 -7.62
N LEU A 392 3.76 19.69 -7.33
CA LEU A 392 4.63 20.75 -7.85
C LEU A 392 4.94 21.75 -6.75
N LYS A 393 6.19 22.20 -6.70
CA LYS A 393 6.67 23.28 -5.83
C LYS A 393 7.52 24.24 -6.63
N PHE A 394 7.07 25.48 -6.74
CA PHE A 394 7.88 26.59 -7.25
C PHE A 394 8.18 27.59 -6.14
N GLN A 395 9.42 28.08 -6.12
CA GLN A 395 9.88 29.09 -5.17
C GLN A 395 10.39 30.32 -5.93
N ASP A 396 10.06 31.51 -5.43
CA ASP A 396 10.67 32.76 -5.89
C ASP A 396 11.96 33.08 -5.12
N PHE A 397 12.75 34.04 -5.61
CA PHE A 397 13.99 34.46 -4.98
C PHE A 397 13.81 35.23 -3.65
N ASN A 398 12.55 35.41 -3.21
CA ASN A 398 12.18 35.99 -1.91
C ASN A 398 11.60 34.94 -0.93
N ASN A 399 11.79 33.65 -1.21
CA ASN A 399 11.30 32.50 -0.42
C ASN A 399 9.77 32.36 -0.35
N LYS A 400 9.02 33.01 -1.25
CA LYS A 400 7.60 32.72 -1.44
C LYS A 400 7.46 31.50 -2.33
N VAL A 401 6.41 30.73 -2.09
CA VAL A 401 6.21 29.44 -2.75
C VAL A 401 4.81 29.32 -3.34
N LEU A 402 4.74 28.65 -4.48
CA LEU A 402 3.55 28.01 -5.01
C LEU A 402 3.67 26.50 -4.78
N LYS A 403 2.61 25.87 -4.29
CA LYS A 403 2.49 24.41 -4.20
C LYS A 403 1.21 23.94 -4.86
N VAL A 404 1.29 22.84 -5.60
CA VAL A 404 0.14 22.08 -6.09
C VAL A 404 0.09 20.77 -5.32
N GLU A 405 -1.00 20.51 -4.60
CA GLU A 405 -1.18 19.33 -3.77
C GLU A 405 -2.44 18.58 -4.22
N ILE A 406 -2.35 17.25 -4.31
CA ILE A 406 -3.48 16.39 -4.67
C ILE A 406 -3.95 15.69 -3.39
N SER A 407 -5.23 15.85 -3.04
CA SER A 407 -5.82 15.24 -1.85
C SER A 407 -7.18 14.63 -2.14
N GLY A 408 -7.42 13.42 -1.66
CA GLY A 408 -8.70 12.73 -1.83
C GLY A 408 -8.62 11.29 -1.34
N ASP A 409 -9.78 10.72 -1.03
CA ASP A 409 -9.91 9.30 -0.71
C ASP A 409 -10.77 8.66 -1.80
N LEU A 410 -10.33 7.52 -2.33
CA LEU A 410 -11.11 6.72 -3.27
C LEU A 410 -11.80 5.59 -2.51
N CYS A 411 -13.12 5.58 -2.55
CA CYS A 411 -14.01 4.55 -2.03
C CYS A 411 -14.90 4.04 -3.18
N PRO A 412 -14.36 3.23 -4.11
CA PRO A 412 -15.10 2.78 -5.28
C PRO A 412 -16.38 2.02 -4.91
N GLU A 413 -17.51 2.54 -5.39
CA GLU A 413 -18.83 1.93 -5.24
C GLU A 413 -19.48 1.78 -6.63
N ASP A 414 -20.26 0.71 -6.83
CA ASP A 414 -20.91 0.46 -8.12
C ASP A 414 -21.90 1.60 -8.47
N GLY A 415 -21.66 2.31 -9.58
CA GLY A 415 -22.42 3.50 -9.96
C GLY A 415 -22.16 4.74 -9.09
N GLY A 416 -21.22 4.66 -8.14
CA GLY A 416 -20.83 5.75 -7.26
C GLY A 416 -19.90 6.76 -7.93
N ALA A 417 -19.53 7.79 -7.18
CA ALA A 417 -18.57 8.79 -7.63
C ALA A 417 -17.74 9.34 -6.46
N ASP A 418 -16.46 9.56 -6.74
CA ASP A 418 -15.51 10.20 -5.83
C ASP A 418 -14.94 11.48 -6.43
N PHE A 419 -14.43 12.34 -5.55
CA PHE A 419 -13.86 13.63 -5.91
C PHE A 419 -12.47 13.77 -5.31
N ILE A 420 -11.49 14.03 -6.18
CA ILE A 420 -10.12 14.34 -5.80
C ILE A 420 -9.93 15.84 -5.95
N ASP A 421 -9.42 16.47 -4.89
CA ASP A 421 -9.12 17.89 -4.87
C ASP A 421 -7.69 18.14 -5.33
N VAL A 422 -7.50 19.09 -6.25
CA VAL A 422 -6.18 19.60 -6.66
C VAL A 422 -6.05 21.04 -6.18
N ILE A 423 -5.25 21.26 -5.15
CA ILE A 423 -5.21 22.53 -4.43
C ILE A 423 -3.93 23.28 -4.79
N VAL A 424 -4.08 24.54 -5.22
CA VAL A 424 -2.96 25.46 -5.44
C VAL A 424 -2.88 26.44 -4.29
N ASN A 425 -1.77 26.37 -3.56
CA ASN A 425 -1.39 27.29 -2.50
C ASN A 425 -0.29 28.23 -3.04
N ASP A 426 -0.68 29.40 -3.55
CA ASP A 426 0.23 30.37 -4.17
C ASP A 426 0.43 31.60 -3.29
N ASN A 427 1.59 31.67 -2.64
CA ASN A 427 2.03 32.82 -1.85
C ASN A 427 2.88 33.82 -2.66
N ILE A 428 3.20 33.52 -3.92
CA ILE A 428 3.98 34.39 -4.81
C ILE A 428 3.06 35.49 -5.34
N LEU A 429 1.93 35.11 -5.95
CA LEU A 429 0.91 36.05 -6.45
C LEU A 429 -0.30 36.19 -5.51
N ASN A 430 -0.27 35.55 -4.34
CA ASN A 430 -1.32 35.56 -3.32
C ASN A 430 -2.68 35.10 -3.86
N LYS A 431 -2.71 33.90 -4.45
CA LYS A 431 -3.92 33.24 -4.94
C LYS A 431 -4.10 31.89 -4.28
N SER A 432 -5.35 31.49 -4.10
CA SER A 432 -5.71 30.13 -3.71
C SER A 432 -6.76 29.63 -4.69
N ILE A 433 -6.43 28.54 -5.37
CA ILE A 433 -7.23 27.96 -6.45
C ILE A 433 -7.43 26.50 -6.15
N LYS A 434 -8.59 25.97 -6.53
CA LYS A 434 -8.97 24.58 -6.33
C LYS A 434 -9.51 24.01 -7.63
N GLY A 435 -8.82 23.01 -8.16
CA GLY A 435 -9.30 22.12 -9.21
C GLY A 435 -9.91 20.85 -8.60
N VAL A 436 -10.66 20.11 -9.41
CA VAL A 436 -11.32 18.86 -9.00
C VAL A 436 -11.18 17.82 -10.11
N ILE A 437 -10.93 16.58 -9.74
CA ILE A 437 -11.06 15.41 -10.61
C ILE A 437 -12.25 14.61 -10.09
N GLU A 438 -13.28 14.44 -10.92
CA GLU A 438 -14.46 13.62 -10.62
C GLU A 438 -14.25 12.23 -11.21
N VAL A 439 -14.29 11.20 -10.38
CA VAL A 439 -14.17 9.80 -10.77
C VAL A 439 -15.54 9.17 -10.65
N ARG A 440 -16.17 8.80 -11.77
CA ARG A 440 -17.44 8.07 -11.78
C ARG A 440 -17.17 6.60 -12.04
N TYR A 441 -17.57 5.77 -11.09
CA TYR A 441 -17.50 4.34 -11.23
C TYR A 441 -18.69 3.90 -12.08
N GLY A 442 -18.41 3.23 -13.21
CA GLY A 442 -19.45 2.65 -14.04
C GLY A 442 -20.29 1.64 -13.27
N TYR A 443 -21.41 1.21 -13.86
CA TYR A 443 -22.21 0.09 -13.36
C TYR A 443 -22.86 -0.63 -14.53
N MET A 444 -23.29 -1.87 -14.28
CA MET A 444 -24.11 -2.63 -15.23
C MET A 444 -25.13 -3.45 -14.46
N ASN A 445 -26.40 -3.17 -14.69
CA ASN A 445 -27.48 -4.01 -14.18
C ASN A 445 -28.05 -4.89 -15.28
N PHE A 446 -28.53 -6.04 -14.84
CA PHE A 446 -29.21 -7.01 -15.67
C PHE A 446 -30.66 -7.11 -15.21
N ASP A 447 -31.57 -7.30 -16.17
CA ASP A 447 -32.97 -7.55 -15.89
C ASP A 447 -33.21 -8.98 -15.40
N GLU A 448 -34.48 -9.30 -15.10
CA GLU A 448 -34.90 -10.63 -14.63
C GLU A 448 -34.60 -11.76 -15.64
N ASP A 449 -34.35 -11.42 -16.92
CA ASP A 449 -34.01 -12.36 -17.99
C ASP A 449 -32.48 -12.44 -18.24
N ASN A 450 -31.66 -11.87 -17.34
CA ASN A 450 -30.20 -11.74 -17.47
C ASN A 450 -29.77 -11.01 -18.77
N CYS A 451 -30.63 -10.15 -19.30
CA CYS A 451 -30.28 -9.24 -20.38
C CYS A 451 -29.80 -7.92 -19.78
N ALA A 452 -28.84 -7.27 -20.45
CA ALA A 452 -28.35 -5.96 -20.00
C ALA A 452 -29.51 -4.95 -20.01
N ALA A 453 -29.79 -4.35 -18.85
CA ALA A 453 -30.92 -3.47 -18.64
C ALA A 453 -30.51 -2.00 -18.73
N ASP A 454 -29.79 -1.52 -17.71
CA ASP A 454 -29.16 -0.21 -17.68
C ASP A 454 -27.70 -0.32 -17.24
N GLY A 455 -26.92 0.66 -17.64
CA GLY A 455 -25.49 0.67 -17.33
C GLY A 455 -24.87 1.99 -17.70
N MET A 456 -23.75 2.27 -17.06
CA MET A 456 -22.94 3.46 -17.26
C MET A 456 -21.49 3.01 -17.31
N LYS A 457 -20.71 3.57 -18.23
CA LYS A 457 -19.27 3.36 -18.22
C LYS A 457 -18.62 4.17 -17.11
N GLU A 458 -17.44 3.76 -16.69
CA GLU A 458 -16.58 4.62 -15.91
C GLU A 458 -16.20 5.86 -16.72
N GLU A 459 -16.16 7.00 -16.04
CA GLU A 459 -15.74 8.27 -16.63
C GLU A 459 -14.93 9.03 -15.59
N VAL A 460 -13.81 9.62 -16.01
CA VAL A 460 -13.02 10.51 -15.18
C VAL A 460 -13.01 11.89 -15.84
N HIS A 461 -13.46 12.90 -15.11
CA HIS A 461 -13.57 14.28 -15.59
C HIS A 461 -12.57 15.17 -14.84
N PHE A 462 -11.74 15.88 -15.59
CA PHE A 462 -10.68 16.74 -15.05
C PHE A 462 -11.08 18.21 -15.17
N TYR A 463 -11.19 18.90 -14.04
CA TYR A 463 -11.49 20.32 -13.95
C TYR A 463 -10.28 21.08 -13.40
N LEU A 464 -9.23 21.17 -14.22
CA LEU A 464 -7.89 21.65 -13.81
C LEU A 464 -7.40 22.91 -14.54
N ASP A 465 -8.20 23.51 -15.43
CA ASP A 465 -7.81 24.69 -16.21
C ASP A 465 -7.31 25.86 -15.34
N ASP A 466 -8.03 26.16 -14.25
CA ASP A 466 -7.67 27.23 -13.32
C ASP A 466 -6.35 26.92 -12.58
N VAL A 467 -6.07 25.63 -12.31
CA VAL A 467 -4.83 25.16 -11.67
C VAL A 467 -3.65 25.39 -12.62
N ILE A 468 -3.79 24.97 -13.87
CA ILE A 468 -2.79 25.17 -14.93
C ILE A 468 -2.52 26.66 -15.13
N GLU A 469 -3.57 27.48 -15.22
CA GLU A 469 -3.43 28.93 -15.40
C GLU A 469 -2.70 29.57 -14.21
N ALA A 470 -2.94 29.10 -12.98
CA ALA A 470 -2.23 29.57 -11.80
C ALA A 470 -0.72 29.30 -11.89
N VAL A 471 -0.34 28.06 -12.20
CA VAL A 471 1.07 27.64 -12.34
C VAL A 471 1.75 28.42 -13.45
N LYS A 472 1.09 28.54 -14.62
CA LYS A 472 1.58 29.33 -15.75
C LYS A 472 1.88 30.77 -15.38
N ASN A 473 0.97 31.43 -14.66
CA ASN A 473 1.13 32.83 -14.26
C ASN A 473 2.34 33.01 -13.32
N VAL A 474 2.56 32.09 -12.40
CA VAL A 474 3.73 32.09 -11.52
C VAL A 474 5.01 31.81 -12.29
N SER A 475 5.02 30.79 -13.16
CA SER A 475 6.16 30.49 -14.03
C SER A 475 6.59 31.73 -14.81
N HIS A 476 5.64 32.40 -15.48
CA HIS A 476 5.94 33.59 -16.26
C HIS A 476 6.42 34.79 -15.41
N HIS A 477 5.99 34.87 -14.14
CA HIS A 477 6.50 35.86 -13.20
C HIS A 477 7.97 35.61 -12.87
N LEU A 478 8.35 34.35 -12.63
CA LEU A 478 9.72 33.93 -12.31
C LEU A 478 10.66 34.10 -13.51
N GLU A 479 10.23 33.69 -14.71
CA GLU A 479 10.98 33.89 -15.95
C GLU A 479 11.36 35.36 -16.17
N LYS A 480 10.44 36.29 -15.85
CA LYS A 480 10.73 37.73 -15.94
C LYS A 480 11.80 38.20 -14.96
N GLN A 481 11.86 37.61 -13.76
CA GLN A 481 12.90 37.93 -12.79
C GLN A 481 14.27 37.47 -13.30
N ILE A 482 14.35 36.22 -13.78
CA ILE A 482 15.58 35.64 -14.37
C ILE A 482 16.06 36.50 -15.55
N GLN A 483 15.15 36.82 -16.47
CA GLN A 483 15.49 37.62 -17.66
C GLN A 483 15.94 39.05 -17.30
N HIS A 484 15.45 39.62 -16.20
CA HIS A 484 15.90 40.92 -15.73
C HIS A 484 17.37 40.90 -15.31
N GLU A 485 17.77 39.92 -14.49
CA GLU A 485 19.17 39.78 -14.08
C GLU A 485 20.10 39.51 -15.26
N ARG A 486 19.64 38.72 -16.23
CA ARG A 486 20.40 38.45 -17.45
C ARG A 486 20.73 39.73 -18.23
N ILE A 487 19.77 40.65 -18.32
CA ILE A 487 19.99 41.96 -18.96
C ILE A 487 21.03 42.77 -18.18
N ILE A 488 21.01 42.73 -16.85
CA ILE A 488 21.98 43.42 -16.00
C ILE A 488 23.40 42.87 -16.24
N ILE A 489 23.56 41.54 -16.30
CA ILE A 489 24.85 40.90 -16.60
C ILE A 489 25.39 41.35 -17.96
N GLU A 490 24.55 41.36 -18.98
CA GLU A 490 24.94 41.78 -20.33
C GLU A 490 25.30 43.28 -20.38
N GLU A 491 24.56 44.14 -19.67
CA GLU A 491 24.91 45.56 -19.53
C GLU A 491 26.27 45.76 -18.86
N ILE A 492 26.59 44.94 -17.84
CA ILE A 492 27.90 44.99 -17.17
C ILE A 492 29.01 44.52 -18.12
N ARG A 493 28.81 43.41 -18.85
CA ARG A 493 29.75 42.92 -19.88
C ARG A 493 30.10 44.01 -20.88
N VAL A 494 29.09 44.66 -21.45
CA VAL A 494 29.26 45.75 -22.41
C VAL A 494 30.05 46.93 -21.81
N LYS A 495 29.77 47.30 -20.56
CA LYS A 495 30.48 48.40 -19.87
C LYS A 495 31.94 48.06 -19.55
N LEU A 496 32.24 46.81 -19.22
CA LEU A 496 33.60 46.32 -19.03
C LEU A 496 34.35 46.18 -20.37
N GLY A 497 33.62 46.10 -21.48
CA GLY A 497 34.17 45.90 -22.83
C GLY A 497 34.53 44.45 -23.12
N LEU A 498 33.72 43.52 -22.57
CA LEU A 498 33.84 42.07 -22.75
C LEU A 498 32.89 41.53 -23.82
#